data_AF-A0A1J4MRK7-F1
#
_entry.id   AF-A0A1J4MRK7-F1
#
_cell.length_a   1.000
_cell.length_b   1.000
_cell.length_c   1.000
_cell.angle_alpha   90.00
_cell.angle_beta   90.00
_cell.angle_gamma   90.00
#
_symmetry.space_group_name_H-M   'P 1'
#
loop_
_entity.id
_entity.type
_entity.pdbx_description
1 polymer ?
#
loop_
_entity_poly.entity_id
_entity_poly.type
_entity_poly.pdbx_seq_one_letter_code
_entity_poly.pdbx_strand_id
1 'polypeptide(L)'
;MIHFLLLQNIKGRTRFARWYTILTYKERKYLEEEIQIKIANIENQNISYFNIGNKKIVYKRFSNIYIIVGIDNNDNYLFASCLIQLIAEITQKRLQRISEIDIVYQSKRFSAIIDEIVMGGEVIDISMPNILKRLRYI
;
A
#
# COMPACT_ATOMS: atom_id res chain seq x y z
N MET A 1 -2.69 -13.83 3.87
CA MET A 1 -1.59 -13.00 4.38
C MET A 1 -1.27 -11.85 3.41
N ILE A 2 -0.83 -10.70 3.93
CA ILE A 2 -0.33 -9.58 3.12
C ILE A 2 1.12 -9.87 2.73
N HIS A 3 1.39 -9.94 1.43
CA HIS A 3 2.73 -10.18 0.88
C HIS A 3 3.57 -8.91 0.80
N PHE A 4 2.95 -7.81 0.36
CA PHE A 4 3.62 -6.54 0.17
C PHE A 4 2.64 -5.37 0.13
N LEU A 5 3.18 -4.19 0.40
CA LEU A 5 2.54 -2.90 0.23
C LEU A 5 3.45 -2.02 -0.61
N LEU A 6 2.91 -1.49 -1.71
CA LEU A 6 3.63 -0.63 -2.63
C LEU A 6 2.89 0.70 -2.79
N LEU A 7 3.68 1.75 -2.97
CA LEU A 7 3.25 3.06 -3.38
C LEU A 7 3.96 3.40 -4.68
N GLN A 8 3.20 3.51 -5.75
CA GLN A 8 3.72 3.86 -7.08
C GLN A 8 3.07 5.16 -7.55
N ASN A 9 3.81 5.97 -8.29
CA ASN A 9 3.20 7.11 -8.98
C ASN A 9 2.49 6.65 -10.27
N ILE A 10 1.78 7.56 -10.94
CA ILE A 10 1.10 7.24 -12.22
C ILE A 10 2.07 6.74 -13.30
N LYS A 11 3.34 7.13 -13.22
CA LYS A 11 4.40 6.70 -14.16
C LYS A 11 5.05 5.36 -13.77
N GLY A 12 4.57 4.68 -12.73
CA GLY A 12 5.10 3.38 -12.26
C GLY A 12 6.37 3.43 -11.44
N ARG A 13 6.80 4.63 -11.01
CA ARG A 13 7.96 4.75 -10.12
C ARG A 13 7.53 4.45 -8.69
N THR A 14 8.12 3.43 -8.09
CA THR A 14 7.94 3.06 -6.69
C THR A 14 8.52 4.14 -5.78
N ARG A 15 7.69 4.69 -4.87
CA ARG A 15 8.06 5.70 -3.85
C ARG A 15 8.26 5.09 -2.48
N PHE A 16 7.51 4.04 -2.20
CA PHE A 16 7.65 3.27 -0.98
C PHE A 16 7.30 1.81 -1.30
N ALA A 17 8.07 0.91 -0.72
CA ALA A 17 7.87 -0.52 -0.86
C ALA A 17 8.14 -1.21 0.48
N ARG A 18 7.18 -2.00 0.93
CA ARG A 18 7.32 -2.87 2.08
C ARG A 18 7.00 -4.29 1.65
N TRP A 19 7.95 -5.18 1.86
CA TRP A 19 7.83 -6.60 1.52
C TRP A 19 7.80 -7.40 2.83
N TYR A 20 6.75 -8.19 3.03
CA TYR A 20 6.62 -9.09 4.18
C TYR A 20 7.07 -10.51 3.83
N THR A 21 7.09 -10.85 2.54
CA THR A 21 7.68 -12.10 2.05
C THR A 21 9.11 -11.92 1.57
N ILE A 22 9.91 -12.97 1.75
CA ILE A 22 11.28 -13.04 1.27
C ILE A 22 11.22 -13.27 -0.24
N LEU A 23 11.67 -12.27 -0.99
CA LEU A 23 11.76 -12.29 -2.44
C LEU A 23 13.10 -11.70 -2.85
N THR A 24 13.67 -12.21 -3.94
CA THR A 24 14.89 -11.66 -4.50
C THR A 24 14.64 -10.29 -5.12
N TYR A 25 15.69 -9.47 -5.25
CA TYR A 25 15.57 -8.15 -5.89
C TYR A 25 15.02 -8.24 -7.33
N LYS A 26 15.41 -9.28 -8.09
CA LYS A 26 14.93 -9.50 -9.45
C LYS A 26 13.42 -9.75 -9.49
N GLU A 27 12.92 -10.61 -8.60
CA GLU A 27 11.49 -10.92 -8.51
C GLU A 27 10.67 -9.71 -8.06
N ARG A 28 11.18 -8.93 -7.10
CA ARG A 28 10.52 -7.68 -6.65
C ARG A 28 10.36 -6.70 -7.81
N LYS A 29 11.44 -6.46 -8.55
CA LYS A 29 11.43 -5.56 -9.70
C LYS A 29 10.49 -6.03 -10.80
N TYR A 30 10.51 -7.33 -11.12
CA TYR A 30 9.60 -7.93 -12.09
C TYR A 30 8.13 -7.75 -11.69
N LEU A 31 7.79 -8.01 -10.42
CA LEU A 31 6.44 -7.80 -9.90
C LEU A 31 6.01 -6.33 -9.95
N GLU A 32 6.90 -5.40 -9.58
CA GLU A 32 6.60 -3.96 -9.64
C GLU A 32 6.31 -3.49 -11.08
N GLU A 33 7.05 -4.00 -12.07
CA GLU A 33 6.84 -3.72 -13.49
C GLU A 33 5.55 -4.35 -14.04
N GLU A 34 5.29 -5.62 -13.69
CA GLU A 34 4.08 -6.34 -14.12
C GLU A 34 2.81 -5.67 -13.57
N ILE A 35 2.82 -5.27 -12.29
CA ILE A 35 1.72 -4.54 -11.64
C ILE A 35 1.46 -3.22 -12.37
N GLN A 36 2.50 -2.46 -12.70
CA GLN A 36 2.35 -1.18 -13.38
C GLN A 36 1.70 -1.35 -14.76
N ILE A 37 2.13 -2.34 -15.54
CA ILE A 37 1.57 -2.61 -16.88
C ILE A 37 0.08 -2.95 -16.75
N LYS A 38 -0.30 -3.79 -15.79
CA LYS A 38 -1.70 -4.15 -15.57
C LYS A 38 -2.54 -2.96 -15.13
N ILE A 39 -2.07 -2.14 -14.18
CA ILE A 39 -2.79 -0.95 -13.72
C ILE A 39 -2.98 0.05 -14.86
N ALA A 40 -1.99 0.24 -15.73
CA ALA A 40 -2.07 1.15 -16.87
C ALA A 40 -3.11 0.72 -17.91
N ASN A 41 -3.36 -0.59 -18.04
CA ASN A 41 -4.31 -1.14 -19.00
C ASN A 41 -5.76 -1.22 -18.49
N ILE A 42 -6.00 -0.96 -17.19
CA ILE A 42 -7.35 -1.00 -16.61
C ILE A 42 -8.00 0.38 -16.75
N GLU A 43 -9.14 0.44 -17.45
CA GLU A 43 -9.93 1.67 -17.58
C GLU A 43 -10.45 2.15 -16.21
N ASN A 44 -10.07 3.39 -15.84
CA ASN A 44 -10.65 4.34 -14.87
C ASN A 44 -11.60 3.84 -13.75
N GLN A 45 -11.38 2.66 -13.18
CA GLN A 45 -12.09 2.22 -11.98
C GLN A 45 -11.30 2.64 -10.72
N ASN A 46 -11.96 3.35 -9.81
CA ASN A 46 -11.35 3.98 -8.63
C ASN A 46 -10.78 2.97 -7.62
N ILE A 47 -11.32 1.76 -7.55
CA ILE A 47 -10.83 0.65 -6.72
C ILE A 47 -10.98 -0.60 -7.57
N SER A 48 -9.88 -1.30 -7.80
CA SER A 48 -9.91 -2.54 -8.57
C SER A 48 -8.99 -3.57 -7.95
N TYR A 49 -9.25 -4.83 -8.29
CA TYR A 49 -8.36 -5.93 -7.98
C TYR A 49 -8.10 -6.75 -9.25
N PHE A 50 -6.94 -7.38 -9.32
CA PHE A 50 -6.62 -8.35 -10.36
C PHE A 50 -5.69 -9.42 -9.78
N ASN A 51 -5.62 -10.57 -10.45
CA ASN A 51 -4.74 -11.65 -10.02
C ASN A 51 -3.43 -11.63 -10.82
N ILE A 52 -2.32 -11.85 -10.14
CA ILE A 52 -0.99 -12.15 -10.71
C ILE A 52 -0.53 -13.47 -10.11
N GLY A 53 -0.51 -14.53 -10.92
CA GLY A 53 -0.17 -15.88 -10.48
C GLY A 53 -1.00 -16.30 -9.26
N ASN A 54 -0.32 -16.58 -8.16
CA ASN A 54 -0.93 -17.04 -6.90
C ASN A 54 -1.27 -15.90 -5.91
N LYS A 55 -1.15 -14.63 -6.34
CA LYS A 55 -1.42 -13.46 -5.51
C LYS A 55 -2.55 -12.63 -6.11
N LYS A 56 -3.37 -12.07 -5.23
CA LYS A 56 -4.42 -11.12 -5.58
C LYS A 56 -3.93 -9.72 -5.23
N ILE A 57 -3.91 -8.86 -6.23
CA ILE A 57 -3.44 -7.48 -6.11
C ILE A 57 -4.65 -6.58 -5.99
N VAL A 58 -4.70 -5.79 -4.94
CA VAL A 58 -5.74 -4.79 -4.70
C VAL A 58 -5.08 -3.43 -4.74
N TYR A 59 -5.65 -2.49 -5.50
CA TYR A 59 -5.09 -1.15 -5.59
C TYR A 59 -6.18 -0.08 -5.59
N LYS A 60 -5.78 1.11 -5.16
CA LYS A 60 -6.62 2.31 -5.18
C LYS A 60 -5.79 3.54 -5.55
N ARG A 61 -6.38 4.40 -6.38
CA ARG A 61 -5.77 5.67 -6.79
C ARG A 61 -6.11 6.77 -5.79
N PHE A 62 -5.09 7.51 -5.34
CA PHE A 62 -5.22 8.74 -4.56
C PHE A 62 -4.49 9.86 -5.31
N SER A 63 -5.24 10.71 -6.02
CA SER A 63 -4.69 11.77 -6.87
C SER A 63 -3.63 11.25 -7.87
N ASN A 64 -2.33 11.42 -7.56
CA ASN A 64 -1.19 11.07 -8.41
C ASN A 64 -0.40 9.84 -7.94
N ILE A 65 -0.89 9.12 -6.94
CA ILE A 65 -0.27 7.91 -6.42
C ILE A 65 -1.27 6.75 -6.40
N TYR A 66 -0.74 5.54 -6.53
CA TYR A 66 -1.43 4.29 -6.34
C TYR A 66 -0.92 3.65 -5.05
N ILE A 67 -1.84 3.30 -4.16
CA ILE A 67 -1.55 2.40 -3.04
C ILE A 67 -1.97 1.01 -3.47
N ILE A 68 -1.04 0.07 -3.38
CA ILE A 68 -1.17 -1.28 -3.92
C ILE A 68 -0.83 -2.27 -2.81
N VAL A 69 -1.67 -3.27 -2.60
CA VAL A 69 -1.49 -4.31 -1.60
C VAL A 69 -1.61 -5.67 -2.29
N GLY A 70 -0.60 -6.52 -2.10
CA GLY A 70 -0.63 -7.91 -2.54
C GLY A 70 -1.10 -8.81 -1.39
N ILE A 71 -2.18 -9.54 -1.59
CA ILE A 71 -2.73 -10.52 -0.65
C ILE A 71 -2.75 -11.93 -1.26
N ASP A 72 -2.97 -12.94 -0.43
CA ASP A 72 -3.23 -14.29 -0.93
C ASP A 72 -4.52 -14.36 -1.75
N ASN A 73 -4.58 -15.29 -2.70
CA ASN A 73 -5.78 -15.49 -3.52
C ASN A 73 -7.03 -15.85 -2.69
N ASN A 74 -6.84 -16.47 -1.53
CA ASN A 74 -7.92 -16.88 -0.63
C ASN A 74 -8.46 -15.72 0.23
N ASP A 75 -7.71 -14.63 0.37
CA ASP A 75 -8.11 -13.50 1.21
C ASP A 75 -9.17 -12.62 0.53
N ASN A 76 -9.94 -11.93 1.37
CA ASN A 76 -10.98 -11.01 0.92
C ASN A 76 -10.36 -9.70 0.40
N TYR A 77 -10.61 -9.39 -0.87
CA TYR A 77 -10.12 -8.15 -1.48
C TYR A 77 -10.76 -6.89 -0.86
N LEU A 78 -11.99 -7.00 -0.32
CA LEU A 78 -12.66 -5.89 0.37
C LEU A 78 -11.90 -5.50 1.64
N PHE A 79 -11.35 -6.48 2.37
CA PHE A 79 -10.53 -6.21 3.55
C PHE A 79 -9.27 -5.43 3.17
N ALA A 80 -8.56 -5.84 2.12
CA ALA A 80 -7.40 -5.11 1.61
C ALA A 80 -7.77 -3.70 1.12
N SER A 81 -8.93 -3.53 0.47
CA SER A 81 -9.44 -2.22 0.07
C SER A 81 -9.72 -1.31 1.27
N CYS A 82 -10.32 -1.85 2.34
CA CYS A 82 -10.52 -1.12 3.60
C CYS A 82 -9.19 -0.74 4.26
N LEU A 83 -8.20 -1.64 4.24
CA LEU A 83 -6.87 -1.36 4.75
C LEU A 83 -6.19 -0.21 3.98
N ILE A 84 -6.28 -0.20 2.65
CA ILE A 84 -5.77 0.89 1.82
C ILE A 84 -6.44 2.22 2.18
N GLN A 85 -7.76 2.22 2.39
CA GLN A 85 -8.50 3.41 2.82
C GLN A 85 -8.05 3.90 4.19
N LEU A 86 -7.89 2.99 5.16
CA LEU A 86 -7.42 3.32 6.51
C LEU A 86 -6.02 3.95 6.48
N ILE A 87 -5.09 3.37 5.72
CA ILE A 87 -3.73 3.91 5.55
C ILE A 87 -3.80 5.33 4.99
N ALA A 88 -4.60 5.55 3.95
CA ALA A 88 -4.76 6.88 3.37
C ALA A 88 -5.32 7.88 4.39
N GLU A 89 -6.35 7.52 5.15
CA GLU A 89 -6.94 8.41 6.16
C GLU A 89 -5.97 8.76 7.30
N ILE A 90 -5.22 7.79 7.83
CA ILE A 90 -4.20 8.04 8.86
C ILE A 90 -3.11 8.95 8.31
N THR A 91 -2.67 8.66 7.09
CA THR A 91 -1.65 9.45 6.39
C THR A 91 -2.14 10.88 6.19
N GLN A 92 -3.38 11.09 5.77
CA GLN A 92 -3.96 12.42 5.60
C GLN A 92 -4.06 13.16 6.93
N LYS A 93 -4.48 12.50 8.02
CA LYS A 93 -4.53 13.12 9.35
C LYS A 93 -3.15 13.48 9.90
N ARG A 94 -2.11 12.73 9.54
CA ARG A 94 -0.75 12.93 10.07
C ARG A 94 0.13 13.84 9.24
N LEU A 95 0.07 13.73 7.92
CA LEU A 95 0.87 14.52 6.99
C LEU A 95 0.12 15.74 6.45
N GLN A 96 -1.14 15.94 6.87
CA GLN A 96 -2.09 16.98 6.40
C GLN A 96 -2.48 16.87 4.92
N ARG A 97 -1.61 16.34 4.07
CA ARG A 97 -1.84 16.09 2.64
C ARG A 97 -1.22 14.77 2.20
N ILE A 98 -1.91 14.07 1.31
CA ILE A 98 -1.35 12.93 0.58
C ILE A 98 -0.87 13.46 -0.77
N SER A 99 0.41 13.81 -0.87
CA SER A 99 1.05 14.11 -2.14
C SER A 99 2.28 13.22 -2.34
N GLU A 100 2.64 12.94 -3.61
CA GLU A 100 3.82 12.15 -3.94
C GLU A 100 5.08 12.73 -3.29
N ILE A 101 5.18 14.06 -3.27
CA ILE A 101 6.30 14.79 -2.69
C ILE A 101 6.34 14.57 -1.18
N ASP A 102 5.21 14.76 -0.48
CA ASP A 102 5.16 14.62 0.98
C ASP A 102 5.53 13.21 1.45
N ILE A 103 5.06 12.17 0.74
CA ILE A 103 5.38 10.78 1.05
C ILE A 103 6.88 10.50 0.84
N VAL A 104 7.48 11.04 -0.21
CA VAL A 104 8.92 10.85 -0.48
C VAL A 104 9.77 11.57 0.58
N TYR A 105 9.44 12.82 0.90
CA TYR A 105 10.15 13.59 1.92
C TYR A 105 9.96 13.02 3.33
N GLN A 106 8.76 12.52 3.65
CA GLN A 106 8.42 11.98 4.97
C GLN A 106 8.33 10.44 4.98
N SER A 107 9.14 9.77 4.16
CA SER A 107 9.12 8.31 4.00
C SER A 107 9.33 7.54 5.31
N LYS A 108 10.17 8.06 6.22
CA LYS A 108 10.37 7.48 7.56
C LYS A 108 9.10 7.50 8.40
N ARG A 109 8.37 8.64 8.40
CA ARG A 109 7.09 8.77 9.12
C ARG A 109 6.02 7.90 8.49
N PHE A 110 6.00 7.80 7.17
CA PHE A 110 5.09 6.90 6.46
C PHE A 110 5.37 5.44 6.82
N SER A 111 6.64 5.01 6.86
CA SER A 111 7.00 3.67 7.33
C SER A 111 6.50 3.41 8.74
N ALA A 112 6.71 4.36 9.67
CA ALA A 112 6.22 4.23 11.04
C ALA A 112 4.68 4.10 11.12
N ILE A 113 3.95 4.83 10.29
CA ILE A 113 2.48 4.67 10.17
C ILE A 113 2.12 3.25 9.73
N ILE A 114 2.80 2.73 8.70
CA ILE A 114 2.56 1.37 8.22
C ILE A 114 2.89 0.33 9.29
N ASP A 115 4.00 0.51 10.02
CA ASP A 115 4.45 -0.41 11.07
C ASP A 115 3.45 -0.48 12.25
N GLU A 116 2.68 0.59 12.53
CA GLU A 116 1.61 0.56 13.54
C GLU A 116 0.34 -0.18 13.06
N ILE A 117 0.13 -0.29 11.75
CA ILE A 117 -1.07 -0.91 11.16
C ILE A 117 -0.80 -2.38 10.81
N VAL A 118 0.36 -2.66 10.20
CA VAL A 118 0.72 -3.96 9.64
C VAL A 118 2.14 -4.31 10.05
N MET A 119 2.31 -5.46 10.71
CA MET A 119 3.63 -6.08 10.89
C MET A 119 3.56 -7.56 10.51
N GLY A 120 4.66 -8.09 9.99
CA GLY A 120 4.76 -9.51 9.64
C GLY A 120 3.78 -10.00 8.56
N GLY A 121 3.12 -9.09 7.82
CA GLY A 121 2.11 -9.45 6.84
C GLY A 121 0.70 -9.63 7.41
N GLU A 122 0.48 -9.24 8.67
CA GLU A 122 -0.82 -9.24 9.34
C GLU A 122 -1.18 -7.85 9.88
N VAL A 123 -2.49 -7.59 9.97
CA VAL A 123 -3.02 -6.32 10.49
C VAL A 123 -3.09 -6.40 12.02
N ILE A 124 -2.47 -5.43 12.69
CA ILE A 124 -2.37 -5.40 14.16
C ILE A 124 -3.48 -4.57 14.77
N ASP A 125 -3.69 -3.37 14.22
CA ASP A 125 -4.68 -2.42 14.73
C ASP A 125 -5.38 -1.73 13.55
N ILE A 126 -6.69 -1.59 13.69
CA ILE A 126 -7.57 -0.89 12.75
C ILE A 126 -8.20 0.35 13.39
N SER A 127 -8.00 0.54 14.69
CA SER A 127 -8.56 1.63 15.46
C SER A 127 -7.77 2.92 15.24
N MET A 128 -8.30 3.79 14.38
CA MET A 128 -7.82 5.15 14.15
C MET A 128 -7.38 5.90 15.43
N PRO A 129 -8.19 5.99 16.51
CA PRO A 129 -7.79 6.74 17.69
C PRO A 129 -6.58 6.11 18.41
N ASN A 130 -6.47 4.78 18.43
CA ASN A 130 -5.35 4.09 19.07
C ASN A 130 -4.06 4.30 18.27
N ILE A 131 -4.11 4.12 16.95
CA ILE A 131 -2.97 4.31 16.06
C ILE A 131 -2.49 5.77 16.13
N LEU A 132 -3.42 6.72 16.07
CA LEU A 132 -3.11 8.14 16.24
C LEU A 132 -2.61 8.48 17.65
N LYS A 133 -2.89 7.71 18.69
CA LYS A 133 -2.29 7.94 20.01
C LYS A 133 -0.84 7.47 20.04
N ARG A 134 -0.55 6.28 19.51
CA ARG A 134 0.81 5.69 19.47
C ARG A 134 1.76 6.54 18.63
N LEU A 135 1.30 6.99 17.47
CA LEU A 135 2.06 7.89 16.58
C LEU A 135 2.32 9.29 17.17
N ARG A 136 1.79 9.66 18.35
CA ARG A 136 2.16 10.95 19.00
C ARG A 136 3.54 10.90 19.64
N TYR A 137 4.04 9.69 19.93
CA TYR A 137 5.31 9.46 20.61
C TYR A 137 6.48 9.24 19.64
N ILE A 138 6.22 9.36 18.33
CA ILE A 138 7.14 9.14 17.20
C ILE A 138 7.11 10.38 16.31
#